data_AF-A0A8T2UL82-F1
#
_entry.id   AF-A0A8T2UL82-F1
#
_cell.length_a   1.000
_cell.length_b   1.000
_cell.length_c   1.000
_cell.angle_alpha   90.00
_cell.angle_beta   90.00
_cell.angle_gamma   90.00
#
_symmetry.space_group_name_H-M   'P 1'
#
loop_
_entity.id
_entity.type
_entity.pdbx_description
1 polymer ?
#
loop_
_entity_poly.entity_id
_entity_poly.type
_entity_poly.pdbx_seq_one_letter_code
_entity_poly.pdbx_strand_id
1 'polypeptide(L)'
;MEERVEDDELLQVKSARLKERLTVSVIRIAEAEAQKSNCDVSAPVMTAVADLTFKFAEQLGHDLELFAQHANRKSINIDDVIIAAHRNDDVASKLRALSRKLTKTNDQQQGRKRKKAANIVTVGQ
;
A
#
# COMPACT_ATOMS: atom_id res chain seq x y z
N MET A 1 4.88 -14.62 -33.08
CA MET A 1 5.50 -15.48 -32.03
C MET A 1 6.59 -14.68 -31.32
N GLU A 2 7.42 -13.93 -32.04
CA GLU A 2 8.41 -12.98 -31.50
C GLU A 2 7.81 -11.87 -30.63
N GLU A 3 6.72 -11.20 -31.06
CA GLU A 3 6.05 -10.13 -30.29
C GLU A 3 5.59 -10.56 -28.88
N ARG A 4 5.10 -11.81 -28.72
CA ARG A 4 4.73 -12.33 -27.39
C ARG A 4 5.92 -12.62 -26.49
N VAL A 5 7.08 -12.96 -27.07
CA VAL A 5 8.31 -13.24 -26.30
C VAL A 5 8.90 -11.93 -25.78
N GLU A 6 8.86 -10.86 -26.58
CA GLU A 6 9.30 -9.52 -26.20
C GLU A 6 8.47 -8.94 -25.05
N ASP A 7 7.14 -9.15 -25.07
CA ASP A 7 6.24 -8.75 -23.99
C ASP A 7 6.54 -9.47 -22.67
N ASP A 8 6.76 -10.79 -22.72
CA ASP A 8 7.09 -11.60 -21.55
C ASP A 8 8.46 -11.21 -20.96
N GLU A 9 9.46 -10.95 -21.80
CA GLU A 9 10.78 -10.49 -21.35
C GLU A 9 10.69 -9.09 -20.70
N LEU A 10 9.92 -8.18 -21.29
CA LEU A 10 9.68 -6.85 -20.72
C LEU A 10 8.98 -6.92 -19.36
N LEU A 11 8.00 -7.81 -19.21
CA LEU A 11 7.32 -8.07 -17.94
C LEU A 11 8.29 -8.64 -16.90
N GLN A 12 9.18 -9.54 -17.31
CA GLN A 12 10.21 -10.09 -16.44
C GLN A 12 11.18 -9.00 -15.94
N VAL A 13 11.65 -8.12 -16.83
CA VAL A 13 12.52 -6.99 -16.45
C VAL A 13 11.82 -6.04 -15.47
N LYS A 14 10.55 -5.72 -15.72
CA LYS A 14 9.75 -4.86 -14.82
C LYS A 14 9.56 -5.49 -13.45
N SER A 15 9.20 -6.77 -13.40
CA SER A 15 9.00 -7.50 -12.14
C SER A 15 10.30 -7.61 -11.34
N ALA A 16 11.44 -7.89 -11.99
CA ALA A 16 12.74 -7.91 -11.35
C ALA A 16 13.09 -6.55 -10.71
N ARG A 17 12.87 -5.45 -11.43
CA ARG A 17 13.10 -4.09 -10.92
C ARG A 17 12.19 -3.75 -9.72
N LEU A 18 10.92 -4.16 -9.77
CA LEU A 18 10.00 -3.98 -8.64
C LEU A 18 10.44 -4.78 -7.42
N LYS A 19 10.84 -6.04 -7.63
CA LYS A 19 11.34 -6.91 -6.57
C LYS A 19 12.59 -6.33 -5.92
N GLU A 20 13.55 -5.82 -6.71
CA GLU A 20 14.77 -5.19 -6.19
C GLU A 20 14.44 -3.98 -5.29
N ARG A 21 13.56 -3.08 -5.75
CA ARG A 21 13.13 -1.91 -4.97
C ARG A 21 12.38 -2.29 -3.70
N LEU A 22 11.55 -3.34 -3.76
CA LEU A 22 10.86 -3.88 -2.60
C LEU A 22 11.87 -4.43 -1.58
N THR A 23 12.83 -5.24 -2.03
CA THR A 23 13.88 -5.81 -1.17
C THR A 23 14.62 -4.72 -0.41
N VAL A 24 15.07 -3.66 -1.09
CA VAL A 24 15.74 -2.52 -0.43
C VAL A 24 14.84 -1.89 0.63
N SER A 25 13.55 -1.72 0.34
CA SER A 25 12.60 -1.10 1.28
C SER A 25 12.34 -1.98 2.50
N VAL A 26 12.19 -3.30 2.30
CA VAL A 26 11.98 -4.29 3.35
C VAL A 26 13.19 -4.36 4.28
N ILE A 27 14.40 -4.42 3.71
CA ILE A 27 15.65 -4.44 4.49
C ILE A 27 15.72 -3.21 5.39
N ARG A 28 15.48 -2.00 4.84
CA ARG A 28 15.52 -0.76 5.63
C ARG A 28 14.53 -0.73 6.78
N ILE A 29 13.33 -1.28 6.58
CA ILE A 29 12.31 -1.37 7.64
C ILE A 29 12.76 -2.37 8.71
N ALA A 30 13.27 -3.53 8.30
CA ALA A 30 13.72 -4.57 9.21
C ALA A 30 14.95 -4.14 10.02
N GLU A 31 15.93 -3.47 9.40
CA GLU A 31 17.08 -2.88 10.09
C GLU A 31 16.65 -1.84 11.13
N ALA A 32 15.72 -0.95 10.76
CA ALA A 32 15.22 0.07 11.67
C ALA A 32 14.49 -0.55 12.88
N GLU A 33 13.82 -1.70 12.71
CA GLU A 33 13.17 -2.41 13.80
C GLU A 33 14.15 -3.22 14.66
N ALA A 34 15.17 -3.81 14.03
CA ALA A 34 16.24 -4.52 14.70
C ALA A 34 17.04 -3.59 15.61
N GLN A 35 17.35 -2.38 15.12
CA GLN A 35 18.02 -1.34 15.91
C GLN A 35 17.21 -0.91 17.14
N LYS A 36 15.89 -0.77 17.03
CA LYS A 36 15.02 -0.47 18.19
C LYS A 36 15.01 -1.60 19.21
N SER A 37 15.14 -2.84 18.73
CA SER A 37 15.15 -4.05 19.55
C SER A 37 16.54 -4.40 20.08
N ASN A 38 17.57 -3.59 19.76
CA ASN A 38 18.97 -3.83 20.06
C ASN A 38 19.44 -5.23 19.61
N CYS A 39 19.00 -5.65 18.42
CA CYS A 39 19.37 -6.92 17.81
C CYS A 39 19.85 -6.72 16.37
N ASP A 40 20.60 -7.71 15.87
CA ASP A 40 21.03 -7.79 14.48
C ASP A 40 20.24 -8.87 13.74
N VAL A 41 19.93 -8.64 12.47
CA VAL A 41 19.24 -9.61 11.61
C VAL A 41 20.21 -10.10 10.55
N SER A 42 20.31 -11.41 10.39
CA SER A 42 21.23 -12.00 9.41
C SER A 42 20.77 -11.75 7.97
N ALA A 43 21.72 -11.63 7.04
CA ALA A 43 21.43 -11.39 5.63
C ALA A 43 20.47 -12.44 5.00
N PRO A 44 20.57 -13.76 5.30
CA PRO A 44 19.61 -14.74 4.78
C PRO A 44 18.18 -14.51 5.27
N VAL A 45 18.00 -14.07 6.53
CA VAL A 45 16.67 -13.74 7.08
C VAL A 45 16.10 -12.52 6.37
N MET A 46 16.91 -11.49 6.14
CA MET A 46 16.51 -10.30 5.39
C MET A 46 16.01 -10.64 3.99
N THR A 47 16.76 -11.47 3.25
CA THR A 47 16.36 -11.94 1.92
C THR A 47 15.06 -12.74 1.97
N ALA A 48 14.92 -13.65 2.93
CA ALA A 48 13.70 -14.45 3.09
C ALA A 48 12.47 -13.59 3.40
N VAL A 49 12.61 -12.56 4.24
CA VAL A 49 11.52 -11.61 4.55
C VAL A 49 11.16 -10.79 3.31
N ALA A 50 12.12 -10.36 2.50
CA ALA A 50 11.86 -9.66 1.25
C ALA A 50 11.10 -10.53 0.24
N ASP A 51 11.52 -11.78 0.06
CA ASP A 51 10.84 -12.75 -0.80
C ASP A 51 9.42 -13.06 -0.32
N LEU A 52 9.23 -13.22 0.99
CA LEU A 52 7.91 -13.43 1.59
C LEU A 52 7.01 -12.21 1.38
N THR A 53 7.56 -11.00 1.54
CA THR A 53 6.81 -9.75 1.33
C THR A 53 6.36 -9.62 -0.13
N PHE A 54 7.20 -10.01 -1.09
CA PHE A 54 6.84 -9.99 -2.50
C PHE A 54 5.67 -10.94 -2.80
N LYS A 55 5.76 -12.20 -2.34
CA LYS A 55 4.69 -13.20 -2.50
C LYS A 55 3.39 -12.76 -1.80
N PHE A 56 3.52 -12.16 -0.62
CA PHE A 56 2.37 -11.64 0.10
C PHE A 56 1.70 -10.48 -0.65
N ALA A 57 2.46 -9.59 -1.27
CA ALA A 57 1.92 -8.48 -2.06
C ALA A 57 1.12 -8.96 -3.28
N GLU A 58 1.59 -10.03 -3.94
CA GLU A 58 0.86 -10.67 -5.05
C GLU A 58 -0.48 -11.23 -4.59
N GLN A 59 -0.49 -12.05 -3.53
CA GLN A 59 -1.73 -12.61 -2.97
C GLN A 59 -2.68 -11.50 -2.51
N LEU A 60 -2.15 -10.49 -1.82
CA LEU A 60 -2.94 -9.35 -1.35
C LEU A 60 -3.59 -8.60 -2.52
N GLY A 61 -2.89 -8.44 -3.65
CA GLY A 61 -3.45 -7.83 -4.85
C GLY A 61 -4.69 -8.57 -5.36
N HIS A 62 -4.62 -9.90 -5.45
CA HIS A 62 -5.75 -10.75 -5.85
C HIS A 62 -6.91 -10.68 -4.84
N ASP A 63 -6.60 -10.75 -3.54
CA ASP A 63 -7.62 -10.68 -2.51
C ASP A 63 -8.38 -9.34 -2.57
N LEU A 64 -7.65 -8.22 -2.73
CA LEU A 64 -8.25 -6.89 -2.83
C LEU A 64 -9.14 -6.73 -4.07
N GLU A 65 -8.72 -7.29 -5.21
CA GLU A 65 -9.53 -7.33 -6.42
C GLU A 65 -10.84 -8.10 -6.16
N LEU A 66 -10.76 -9.28 -5.55
CA LEU A 66 -11.93 -10.10 -5.23
C LEU A 66 -12.88 -9.40 -4.26
N PHE A 67 -12.37 -8.68 -3.26
CA PHE A 67 -13.20 -7.92 -2.33
C PHE A 67 -13.96 -6.78 -3.03
N ALA A 68 -13.29 -6.04 -3.91
CA ALA A 68 -13.93 -5.00 -4.69
C ALA A 68 -15.00 -5.58 -5.63
N GLN A 69 -14.69 -6.69 -6.31
CA GLN A 69 -15.61 -7.39 -7.21
C GLN A 69 -16.84 -7.96 -6.46
N HIS A 70 -16.65 -8.53 -5.27
CA HIS A 70 -17.74 -9.03 -4.43
C HIS A 70 -18.75 -7.91 -4.07
N ALA A 71 -18.26 -6.68 -3.91
CA ALA A 71 -19.08 -5.50 -3.69
C ALA A 71 -19.57 -4.81 -4.99
N ASN A 72 -19.46 -5.48 -6.16
CA ASN A 72 -19.78 -4.94 -7.49
C ASN A 72 -19.06 -3.63 -7.83
N ARG A 73 -17.83 -3.44 -7.34
CA ARG A 73 -16.98 -2.28 -7.61
C ARG A 73 -15.81 -2.65 -8.52
N LYS A 74 -15.38 -1.69 -9.34
CA LYS A 74 -14.15 -1.79 -10.18
C LYS A 74 -12.95 -1.10 -9.56
N SER A 75 -13.12 -0.46 -8.40
CA SER A 75 -12.10 0.31 -7.71
C SER A 75 -12.04 -0.12 -6.25
N ILE A 76 -10.81 -0.43 -5.80
CA ILE A 76 -10.50 -0.83 -4.43
C ILE A 76 -10.61 0.39 -3.51
N ASN A 77 -11.25 0.21 -2.35
CA ASN A 77 -11.41 1.23 -1.33
C ASN A 77 -10.77 0.82 0.01
N ILE A 78 -10.94 1.64 1.05
CA ILE A 78 -10.36 1.38 2.37
C ILE A 78 -10.99 0.16 3.06
N ASP A 79 -12.25 -0.15 2.77
CA ASP A 79 -12.94 -1.30 3.38
C ASP A 79 -12.33 -2.61 2.90
N ASP A 80 -11.96 -2.71 1.62
CA ASP A 80 -11.26 -3.88 1.06
C ASP A 80 -9.93 -4.14 1.79
N VAL A 81 -9.18 -3.08 2.08
CA VAL A 81 -7.90 -3.15 2.83
C VAL A 81 -8.13 -3.57 4.29
N ILE A 82 -9.20 -3.11 4.92
CA ILE A 82 -9.56 -3.52 6.29
C ILE A 82 -9.98 -5.00 6.31
N ILE A 83 -10.74 -5.46 5.31
CA ILE A 83 -11.13 -6.87 5.18
C ILE A 83 -9.91 -7.76 4.98
N ALA A 84 -8.92 -7.33 4.19
CA ALA A 84 -7.68 -8.09 4.02
C ALA A 84 -6.95 -8.39 5.36
N ALA A 85 -7.11 -7.53 6.36
CA ALA A 85 -6.53 -7.70 7.69
C ALA A 85 -7.42 -8.49 8.68
N HIS A 86 -8.55 -9.06 8.26
CA HIS A 86 -9.52 -9.71 9.16
C HIS A 86 -8.96 -10.85 10.03
N ARG A 87 -7.86 -11.49 9.62
CA ARG A 87 -7.21 -12.56 10.38
C ARG A 87 -6.48 -12.08 11.63
N ASN A 88 -6.26 -10.77 11.76
CA ASN A 88 -5.57 -10.17 12.90
C ASN A 88 -6.32 -8.91 13.36
N ASP A 89 -7.06 -9.05 14.47
CA ASP A 89 -7.90 -7.99 15.02
C ASP A 89 -7.12 -6.73 15.41
N ASP A 90 -5.88 -6.88 15.89
CA ASP A 90 -5.02 -5.74 16.24
C ASP A 90 -4.63 -4.94 15.00
N VAL A 91 -4.25 -5.63 13.92
CA VAL A 91 -3.92 -5.00 12.64
C VAL A 91 -5.16 -4.33 12.04
N ALA A 92 -6.29 -5.04 12.00
CA ALA A 92 -7.55 -4.48 11.50
C ALA A 92 -7.98 -3.23 12.30
N SER A 93 -7.80 -3.24 13.62
CA SER A 93 -8.10 -2.10 14.50
C SER A 93 -7.20 -0.91 14.22
N LYS A 94 -5.89 -1.13 14.04
CA LYS A 94 -4.92 -0.08 13.65
C LYS A 94 -5.26 0.51 12.29
N LEU A 95 -5.62 -0.30 11.30
CA LEU A 95 -6.03 0.16 9.97
C LEU A 95 -7.33 0.99 10.02
N ARG A 96 -8.32 0.57 10.80
CA ARG A 96 -9.54 1.36 11.04
C ARG A 96 -9.23 2.71 11.69
N ALA A 97 -8.31 2.75 12.64
CA ALA A 97 -7.88 4.00 13.26
C ALA A 97 -7.18 4.94 12.26
N LEU A 98 -6.32 4.38 11.41
CA LEU A 98 -5.66 5.13 10.34
C LEU A 98 -6.66 5.68 9.31
N SER A 99 -7.64 4.87 8.90
CA SER A 99 -8.74 5.28 8.01
C SER A 99 -9.46 6.52 8.54
N ARG A 100 -9.89 6.50 9.82
CA ARG A 100 -10.52 7.65 10.47
C ARG A 100 -9.65 8.90 10.46
N LYS A 101 -8.33 8.76 10.63
CA LYS A 101 -7.38 9.88 10.60
C LYS A 101 -7.27 10.48 9.19
N LEU A 102 -7.24 9.65 8.16
CA LEU A 102 -7.17 10.10 6.76
C LEU A 102 -8.43 10.85 6.33
N THR A 103 -9.61 10.35 6.68
CA THR A 103 -10.89 11.02 6.37
C THR A 103 -10.97 12.41 7.02
N LYS A 104 -10.62 12.53 8.31
CA LYS A 104 -10.57 13.83 9.01
C LYS A 104 -9.64 14.83 8.34
N THR A 105 -8.48 14.37 7.86
CA THR A 105 -7.50 15.24 7.18
C THR A 105 -8.06 15.73 5.84
N ASN A 106 -8.73 14.85 5.09
CA ASN A 106 -9.34 15.20 3.81
C ASN A 106 -10.48 16.21 3.99
N ASP A 107 -11.33 16.02 5.01
CA ASP A 107 -12.42 16.95 5.34
C ASP A 107 -11.90 18.35 5.70
N GLN A 108 -10.79 18.43 6.44
CA GLN A 108 -10.13 19.70 6.77
C GLN A 108 -9.56 20.40 5.52
N GLN A 109 -9.00 19.64 4.57
CA GLN A 109 -8.50 20.18 3.31
C GLN A 109 -9.64 20.65 2.40
N GLN A 110 -10.75 19.91 2.32
CA GLN A 110 -11.95 20.33 1.58
C GLN A 110 -12.60 21.55 2.20
N GLY A 111 -12.66 21.64 3.54
CA GLY A 111 -13.12 22.83 4.27
C GLY A 111 -12.26 24.06 3.98
N ARG A 112 -10.92 23.91 3.92
CA ARG A 112 -10.01 25.01 3.51
C ARG A 112 -10.20 25.41 2.05
N LYS A 113 -10.43 24.45 1.14
CA LYS A 113 -10.73 24.75 -0.27
C LYS A 113 -12.06 25.50 -0.42
N ARG A 114 -13.12 25.10 0.30
CA ARG A 114 -14.42 25.81 0.33
C ARG A 114 -14.29 27.23 0.88
N LYS A 115 -13.52 27.43 1.97
CA LYS A 115 -13.25 28.77 2.52
C LYS A 115 -12.43 29.65 1.57
N LYS A 116 -11.44 29.10 0.85
CA LYS A 116 -10.70 29.85 -0.18
C LYS A 116 -11.58 30.22 -1.37
N ALA A 117 -12.43 29.31 -1.84
CA ALA A 117 -13.36 29.60 -2.93
C ALA A 117 -14.38 30.69 -2.54
N ALA A 118 -14.89 30.66 -1.30
CA ALA A 118 -15.77 31.71 -0.79
C ALA A 118 -15.08 33.08 -0.71
N ASN A 119 -13.82 33.15 -0.24
CA ASN A 119 -13.09 34.42 -0.18
C ASN A 119 -12.73 35.00 -1.56
N ILE A 120 -12.53 34.18 -2.59
CA ILE A 120 -12.27 34.67 -3.96
C ILE A 120 -13.53 35.35 -4.54
N VAL A 121 -14.71 34.82 -4.22
CA VAL A 121 -15.99 35.36 -4.71
C VAL A 121 -16.35 36.70 -4.05
N THR A 122 -15.97 36.92 -2.78
CA THR A 122 -16.31 38.14 -2.03
C THR A 122 -15.42 39.35 -2.36
N VAL A 123 -14.21 39.16 -2.92
CA VAL A 123 -13.27 40.25 -3.22
C VAL A 123 -13.54 40.87 -4.61
N GLY A 124 -14.42 40.27 -5.41
CA GLY A 124 -14.76 40.70 -6.77
C GLY A 124 -16.08 41.47 -6.92
N GLN A 125 -16.65 42.00 -5.83
CA GLN A 125 -17.83 42.88 -5.85
C GLN A 125 -17.51 44.25 -5.27
#